data_AF-A0A4V3UP18-F1
#
_entry.id   AF-A0A4V3UP18-F1
#
_cell.length_a   1.000
_cell.length_b   1.000
_cell.length_c   1.000
_cell.angle_alpha   90.00
_cell.angle_beta   90.00
_cell.angle_gamma   90.00
#
_symmetry.space_group_name_H-M   'P 1'
#
loop_
_entity.id
_entity.type
_entity.pdbx_description
1 polymer ?
#
loop_
_entity_poly.entity_id
_entity_poly.type
_entity_poly.pdbx_seq_one_letter_code
_entity_poly.pdbx_strand_id
1 'polypeptide(L)'
;MPRRVSAQREISLNPACYAANYLSLHGLDDFSIAFRTFSTRLRELHLEGVRISSALFWPVAEEEVNNVKSIYWPNLEVLTVLEAPPYTADGKWILDYNPNKDWEGDLDKDSFEPWHYDREYYALRGLIKSHDVDRLYESMGLAVRRMLRLRKLRFSFRGEIGERGSHEYLEFRRDLTTGKAALKISTEWEYRMAEKVLSTWGLKGEKAKEFRERWSVLLD
;
A
#
# COMPACT_ATOMS: atom_id res chain seq x y z
N MET A 1 -10.83 12.30 -29.25
CA MET A 1 -11.40 11.37 -28.25
C MET A 1 -10.24 10.82 -27.42
N PRO A 2 -10.10 11.21 -26.14
CA PRO A 2 -9.08 10.60 -25.30
C PRO A 2 -9.48 9.13 -25.10
N ARG A 3 -8.62 8.21 -25.53
CA ARG A 3 -8.76 6.79 -25.20
C ARG A 3 -8.73 6.69 -23.68
N ARG A 4 -9.87 6.40 -23.06
CA ARG A 4 -9.91 5.94 -21.66
C ARG A 4 -9.00 4.71 -21.62
N VAL A 5 -7.89 4.82 -20.91
CA VAL A 5 -7.09 3.65 -20.54
C VAL A 5 -8.02 2.79 -19.69
N SER A 6 -8.30 1.55 -20.12
CA SER A 6 -9.17 0.67 -19.35
C SER A 6 -8.55 0.42 -17.97
N ALA A 7 -9.36 0.48 -16.92
CA ALA A 7 -8.95 0.16 -15.55
C ALA A 7 -8.38 -1.27 -15.42
N GLN A 8 -8.55 -2.09 -16.46
CA GLN A 8 -7.99 -3.43 -16.62
C GLN A 8 -6.46 -3.47 -16.77
N ARG A 9 -5.76 -2.34 -17.03
CA ARG A 9 -4.29 -2.37 -17.14
C ARG A 9 -3.58 -2.67 -15.82
N GLU A 10 -4.18 -2.26 -14.71
CA GLU A 10 -3.53 -2.33 -13.40
C GLU A 10 -3.84 -3.62 -12.61
N ILE A 11 -4.67 -4.50 -13.17
CA ILE A 11 -5.12 -5.75 -12.57
C ILE A 11 -4.86 -6.89 -13.56
N SER A 12 -4.61 -8.10 -13.07
CA SER A 12 -4.47 -9.28 -13.94
C SER A 12 -5.76 -9.56 -14.73
N LEU A 13 -5.64 -10.38 -15.78
CA LEU A 13 -6.79 -10.79 -16.59
C LEU A 13 -7.84 -11.53 -15.76
N ASN A 14 -7.39 -12.38 -14.83
CA ASN A 14 -8.17 -13.05 -13.81
C ASN A 14 -7.30 -13.33 -12.55
N PRO A 15 -7.90 -13.70 -11.39
CA PRO A 15 -7.17 -13.96 -10.15
C PRO A 15 -6.17 -15.13 -10.17
N ALA A 16 -6.20 -16.00 -11.19
CA ALA A 16 -5.26 -17.11 -11.35
C ALA A 16 -3.88 -16.62 -11.84
N CYS A 17 -3.85 -15.45 -12.46
CA CYS A 17 -2.69 -14.89 -13.13
C CYS A 17 -2.10 -13.70 -12.35
N TYR A 18 -0.84 -13.39 -12.63
CA TYR A 18 -0.19 -12.16 -12.18
C TYR A 18 -0.55 -10.98 -13.09
N ALA A 19 -0.48 -9.77 -12.54
CA ALA A 19 -0.61 -8.54 -13.31
C ALA A 19 0.67 -8.28 -14.13
N ALA A 20 0.64 -7.25 -14.99
CA ALA A 20 1.81 -6.85 -15.75
C ALA A 20 2.97 -6.48 -14.81
N ASN A 21 4.17 -6.99 -15.12
CA ASN A 21 5.40 -6.60 -14.42
C ASN A 21 5.79 -5.17 -14.82
N TYR A 22 5.89 -4.26 -13.85
CA TYR A 22 6.28 -2.87 -14.06
C TYR A 22 7.71 -2.56 -13.63
N LEU A 23 8.45 -3.56 -13.17
CA LEU A 23 9.86 -3.39 -12.87
C LEU A 23 10.67 -3.18 -14.16
N SER A 24 11.66 -2.31 -14.08
CA SER A 24 12.66 -2.14 -15.11
C SER A 24 13.53 -3.40 -15.27
N LEU A 25 14.40 -3.42 -16.28
CA LEU A 25 15.38 -4.49 -16.48
C LEU A 25 16.30 -4.73 -15.26
N HIS A 26 16.38 -3.74 -14.36
CA HIS A 26 17.15 -3.81 -13.11
C HIS A 26 16.29 -4.18 -11.89
N GLY A 27 15.02 -4.52 -12.08
CA GLY A 27 14.12 -4.88 -10.98
C GLY A 27 13.59 -3.67 -10.19
N LEU A 28 13.58 -2.47 -10.77
CA LEU A 28 13.21 -1.23 -10.09
C LEU A 28 11.83 -0.72 -10.53
N ASP A 29 11.05 -0.21 -9.58
CA ASP A 29 9.80 0.51 -9.84
C ASP A 29 10.11 1.95 -10.25
N ASP A 30 10.43 2.13 -11.54
CA ASP A 30 10.84 3.42 -12.11
C ASP A 30 9.74 4.50 -11.95
N PHE A 31 8.46 4.11 -11.92
CA PHE A 31 7.36 5.05 -11.70
C PHE A 31 7.40 5.65 -10.29
N SER A 32 7.44 4.79 -9.27
CA SER A 32 7.54 5.23 -7.87
C SER A 32 8.83 6.01 -7.62
N ILE A 33 9.94 5.58 -8.22
CA ILE A 33 11.23 6.26 -8.14
C ILE A 33 11.18 7.64 -8.79
N ALA A 34 10.62 7.75 -9.99
CA ALA A 34 10.49 9.01 -10.70
C ALA A 34 9.64 10.01 -9.90
N PHE A 35 8.45 9.59 -9.46
CA PHE A 35 7.59 10.42 -8.61
C PHE A 35 8.30 10.90 -7.35
N ARG A 36 9.10 10.02 -6.73
CA ARG A 36 9.92 10.36 -5.58
C ARG A 36 10.94 11.47 -5.87
N THR A 37 11.51 11.54 -7.08
CA THR A 37 12.52 12.54 -7.44
C THR A 37 11.91 13.90 -7.81
N PHE A 38 10.66 13.95 -8.26
CA PHE A 38 10.16 15.09 -9.02
C PHE A 38 9.72 16.33 -8.24
N SER A 39 9.60 16.30 -6.91
CA SER A 39 8.98 17.46 -6.27
C SER A 39 9.46 17.77 -4.86
N THR A 40 10.39 18.72 -4.79
CA THR A 40 10.73 19.41 -3.55
C THR A 40 9.65 20.41 -3.13
N ARG A 41 8.72 20.78 -4.01
CA ARG A 41 7.65 21.77 -3.73
C ARG A 41 6.28 21.13 -3.50
N LEU A 42 6.16 19.81 -3.62
CA LEU A 42 4.89 19.12 -3.41
C LEU A 42 4.43 19.33 -1.99
N ARG A 43 3.17 19.76 -1.84
CA ARG A 43 2.50 19.81 -0.54
C ARG A 43 1.50 18.68 -0.40
N GLU A 44 0.85 18.32 -1.50
CA GLU A 44 -0.13 17.24 -1.52
C GLU A 44 0.10 16.33 -2.72
N LEU A 45 0.05 15.02 -2.48
CA LEU A 45 0.04 13.99 -3.49
C LEU A 45 -1.15 13.07 -3.26
N HIS A 46 -2.01 12.99 -4.28
CA HIS A 46 -3.19 12.12 -4.29
C HIS A 46 -3.08 11.18 -5.48
N LEU A 47 -3.05 9.89 -5.19
CA LEU A 47 -2.96 8.81 -6.16
C LEU A 47 -4.16 7.89 -5.94
N GLU A 48 -4.79 7.45 -7.01
CA GLU A 48 -5.97 6.58 -6.94
C GLU A 48 -5.90 5.51 -8.03
N GLY A 49 -6.14 4.25 -7.67
CA GLY A 49 -6.17 3.15 -8.63
C GLY A 49 -4.82 2.81 -9.25
N VAL A 50 -3.71 3.23 -8.64
CA VAL A 50 -2.35 3.00 -9.16
C VAL A 50 -1.57 2.04 -8.28
N ARG A 51 -0.79 1.16 -8.91
CA ARG A 51 0.17 0.30 -8.20
C ARG A 51 1.38 1.12 -7.79
N ILE A 52 1.80 0.93 -6.54
CA ILE A 52 2.97 1.58 -5.96
C ILE A 52 3.79 0.56 -5.19
N SER A 53 5.06 0.88 -4.93
CA SER A 53 5.92 0.09 -4.05
C SER A 53 6.45 0.92 -2.88
N SER A 54 7.17 0.26 -1.96
CA SER A 54 7.89 0.93 -0.87
C SER A 54 8.83 2.04 -1.36
N ALA A 55 9.30 1.95 -2.61
CA ALA A 55 10.21 2.91 -3.21
C ALA A 55 9.61 4.32 -3.35
N LEU A 56 8.29 4.46 -3.33
CA LEU A 56 7.61 5.77 -3.34
C LEU A 56 7.85 6.56 -2.04
N PHE A 57 7.98 5.85 -0.92
CA PHE A 57 8.10 6.44 0.41
C PHE A 57 9.58 6.60 0.80
N TRP A 58 9.95 6.13 1.99
CA TRP A 58 11.30 6.20 2.49
C TRP A 58 11.99 4.82 2.42
N PRO A 59 13.21 4.71 1.87
CA PRO A 59 13.86 3.41 1.68
C PRO A 59 14.13 2.71 3.00
N VAL A 60 13.97 1.39 2.98
CA VAL A 60 14.41 0.51 4.07
C VAL A 60 15.90 0.21 3.90
N ALA A 61 16.63 -0.08 4.98
CA ALA A 61 18.11 -0.21 5.03
C ALA A 61 18.75 -1.05 3.90
N GLU A 62 18.07 -2.06 3.36
CA GLU A 62 18.56 -2.87 2.24
C GLU A 62 18.64 -2.09 0.91
N GLU A 63 17.90 -0.98 0.78
CA GLU A 63 17.90 -0.06 -0.37
C GLU A 63 18.84 1.16 -0.15
N GLU A 64 19.47 1.30 1.03
CA GLU A 64 20.27 2.48 1.42
C GLU A 64 21.65 2.56 0.73
N VAL A 65 22.05 1.54 -0.02
CA VAL A 65 23.42 1.38 -0.55
C VAL A 65 23.83 2.49 -1.53
N ASN A 66 22.91 3.23 -2.16
CA ASN A 66 23.26 4.09 -3.29
C ASN A 66 22.91 5.58 -3.27
N ASN A 67 22.23 6.17 -2.26
CA ASN A 67 22.23 7.62 -2.00
C ASN A 67 21.21 8.01 -0.92
N VAL A 68 21.65 8.13 0.33
CA VAL A 68 20.83 8.68 1.44
C VAL A 68 20.54 10.19 1.26
N LYS A 69 21.22 10.88 0.34
CA LYS A 69 21.10 12.33 0.14
C LYS A 69 19.92 12.78 -0.75
N SER A 70 19.25 11.89 -1.47
CA SER A 70 18.30 12.27 -2.54
C SER A 70 16.83 12.06 -2.22
N ILE A 71 16.48 11.64 -1.01
CA ILE A 71 15.09 11.31 -0.66
C ILE A 71 14.60 12.32 0.36
N TYR A 72 13.95 13.36 -0.13
CA TYR A 72 13.37 14.40 0.69
C TYR A 72 12.23 15.04 -0.08
N TRP A 73 10.99 14.89 0.42
CA TRP A 73 9.85 15.71 0.01
C TRP A 73 9.64 16.78 1.10
N PRO A 74 10.45 17.86 1.12
CA PRO A 74 10.51 18.81 2.24
C PRO A 74 9.18 19.37 2.68
N ASN A 75 8.33 19.58 1.68
CA ASN A 75 7.13 20.38 1.80
C ASN A 75 5.87 19.51 1.81
N LEU A 76 5.99 18.18 1.71
CA LEU A 76 4.82 17.31 1.64
C LEU A 76 4.09 17.31 2.99
N GLU A 77 2.81 17.63 2.93
CA GLU A 77 1.88 17.69 4.04
C GLU A 77 0.85 16.58 3.99
N VAL A 78 0.41 16.20 2.78
CA VAL A 78 -0.62 15.18 2.56
C VAL A 78 -0.16 14.19 1.51
N LEU A 79 -0.17 12.91 1.88
CA LEU A 79 0.03 11.79 0.95
C LEU A 79 -1.17 10.86 1.05
N THR A 80 -1.89 10.69 -0.05
CA THR A 80 -3.04 9.81 -0.12
C THR A 80 -2.89 8.90 -1.33
N VAL A 81 -2.91 7.59 -1.09
CA VAL A 81 -2.91 6.55 -2.11
C VAL A 81 -4.13 5.68 -1.84
N LEU A 82 -5.11 5.72 -2.74
CA LEU A 82 -6.38 5.01 -2.56
C LEU A 82 -6.55 3.95 -3.63
N GLU A 83 -7.25 2.88 -3.27
CA GLU A 83 -7.62 1.81 -4.19
C GLU A 83 -6.41 1.23 -4.94
N ALA A 84 -5.25 1.14 -4.25
CA ALA A 84 -4.06 0.54 -4.84
C ALA A 84 -4.36 -0.92 -5.16
N PRO A 85 -4.21 -1.39 -6.41
CA PRO A 85 -4.40 -2.79 -6.72
C PRO A 85 -3.48 -3.66 -5.84
N PRO A 86 -3.97 -4.78 -5.27
CA PRO A 86 -3.22 -5.57 -4.28
C PRO A 86 -2.18 -6.47 -4.97
N TYR A 87 -1.26 -5.83 -5.69
CA TYR A 87 -0.13 -6.45 -6.36
C TYR A 87 1.15 -5.74 -5.97
N THR A 88 2.23 -6.51 -5.94
CA THR A 88 3.59 -5.99 -5.96
C THR A 88 3.89 -5.34 -7.32
N ALA A 89 4.98 -4.58 -7.39
CA ALA A 89 5.42 -3.92 -8.63
C ALA A 89 5.79 -4.91 -9.75
N ASP A 90 6.22 -6.14 -9.40
CA ASP A 90 6.43 -7.23 -10.38
C ASP A 90 5.14 -7.95 -10.79
N GLY A 91 3.98 -7.49 -10.31
CA GLY A 91 2.66 -8.00 -10.68
C GLY A 91 2.20 -9.23 -9.90
N LYS A 92 2.94 -9.67 -8.88
CA LYS A 92 2.50 -10.76 -8.01
C LYS A 92 1.41 -10.29 -7.07
N TRP A 93 0.47 -11.17 -6.78
CA TRP A 93 -0.56 -10.91 -5.78
C TRP A 93 0.05 -10.72 -4.39
N ILE A 94 -0.36 -9.65 -3.72
CA ILE A 94 -0.18 -9.44 -2.27
C ILE A 94 -1.10 -10.39 -1.49
N LEU A 95 -2.18 -10.87 -2.12
CA LEU A 95 -3.13 -11.77 -1.49
C LEU A 95 -2.86 -13.24 -1.81
N ASP A 96 -2.74 -14.05 -0.75
CA ASP A 96 -2.79 -15.50 -0.80
C ASP A 96 -4.22 -16.03 -0.75
N TYR A 97 -4.36 -17.31 -1.12
CA TYR A 97 -5.62 -18.03 -1.05
C TYR A 97 -6.09 -18.18 0.39
N ASN A 98 -7.34 -17.81 0.63
CA ASN A 98 -8.04 -18.03 1.87
C ASN A 98 -8.93 -19.28 1.72
N PRO A 99 -8.62 -20.42 2.35
CA PRO A 99 -9.44 -21.63 2.23
C PRO A 99 -10.82 -21.48 2.89
N ASN A 100 -11.02 -20.48 3.75
CA ASN A 100 -12.28 -20.21 4.41
C ASN A 100 -13.17 -19.23 3.64
N LYS A 101 -12.67 -18.70 2.52
CA LYS A 101 -13.43 -17.76 1.71
C LYS A 101 -14.39 -18.51 0.80
N ASP A 102 -15.66 -18.15 0.90
CA ASP A 102 -16.72 -18.73 0.09
C ASP A 102 -16.65 -18.19 -1.35
N TRP A 103 -16.41 -19.09 -2.30
CA TRP A 103 -16.38 -18.75 -3.72
C TRP A 103 -16.72 -20.01 -4.54
N GLU A 104 -17.79 -19.91 -5.33
CA GLU A 104 -18.40 -21.03 -6.07
C GLU A 104 -18.11 -20.99 -7.58
N GLY A 105 -17.18 -20.15 -8.03
CA GLY A 105 -16.83 -20.03 -9.45
C GLY A 105 -15.84 -21.10 -9.92
N ASP A 106 -15.58 -21.12 -11.24
CA ASP A 106 -14.44 -21.82 -11.83
C ASP A 106 -13.34 -20.80 -12.19
N LEU A 107 -12.11 -21.12 -11.79
CA LEU A 107 -10.96 -20.23 -11.99
C LEU A 107 -10.06 -20.93 -12.98
N ASP A 108 -10.41 -20.78 -14.26
CA ASP A 108 -9.58 -21.28 -15.34
C ASP A 108 -8.47 -20.27 -15.64
N LYS A 109 -7.23 -20.72 -15.43
CA LYS A 109 -6.03 -19.93 -15.70
C LYS A 109 -5.85 -19.65 -17.20
N ASP A 110 -6.35 -20.54 -18.05
CA ASP A 110 -6.21 -20.46 -19.50
C ASP A 110 -7.42 -19.77 -20.16
N SER A 111 -8.39 -19.32 -19.38
CA SER A 111 -9.52 -18.52 -19.88
C SER A 111 -9.07 -17.12 -20.30
N PHE A 112 -9.52 -16.73 -21.50
CA PHE A 112 -9.35 -15.38 -22.04
C PHE A 112 -10.57 -14.49 -21.78
N GLU A 113 -11.58 -15.00 -21.08
CA GLU A 113 -12.76 -14.21 -20.73
C GLU A 113 -12.38 -13.11 -19.73
N PRO A 114 -12.84 -11.85 -19.92
CA PRO A 114 -12.51 -10.77 -19.01
C PRO A 114 -13.10 -11.03 -17.62
N TRP A 115 -12.27 -11.05 -16.58
CA TRP A 115 -12.73 -11.18 -15.20
C TRP A 115 -13.41 -9.90 -14.72
N HIS A 116 -14.55 -10.04 -14.05
CA HIS A 116 -15.33 -8.92 -13.53
C HIS A 116 -15.03 -8.67 -12.06
N TYR A 117 -13.90 -8.05 -11.77
CA TYR A 117 -13.43 -7.77 -10.39
C TYR A 117 -14.42 -7.03 -9.48
N ASP A 118 -15.36 -6.28 -10.04
CA ASP A 118 -16.41 -5.59 -9.26
C ASP A 118 -17.55 -6.52 -8.79
N ARG A 119 -17.62 -7.73 -9.34
CA ARG A 119 -18.67 -8.73 -9.06
C ARG A 119 -18.09 -10.04 -8.55
N GLU A 120 -17.01 -10.49 -9.18
CA GLU A 120 -16.33 -11.77 -8.95
C GLU A 120 -15.15 -11.62 -8.00
N TYR A 121 -14.79 -10.38 -7.66
CA TYR A 121 -13.75 -10.03 -6.69
C TYR A 121 -12.41 -10.72 -7.00
N TYR A 122 -11.66 -11.18 -6.00
CA TYR A 122 -10.38 -11.85 -6.18
C TYR A 122 -10.47 -13.38 -6.06
N ALA A 123 -11.64 -13.97 -6.39
CA ALA A 123 -11.93 -15.38 -6.23
C ALA A 123 -11.61 -15.85 -4.79
N LEU A 124 -10.80 -16.89 -4.62
CA LEU A 124 -10.37 -17.41 -3.31
C LEU A 124 -9.30 -16.56 -2.60
N ARG A 125 -8.77 -15.50 -3.20
CA ARG A 125 -7.72 -14.69 -2.56
C ARG A 125 -8.30 -13.80 -1.47
N GLY A 126 -7.67 -13.77 -0.30
CA GLY A 126 -8.19 -12.97 0.83
C GLY A 126 -7.32 -12.91 2.07
N LEU A 127 -6.06 -13.39 2.02
CA LEU A 127 -5.10 -13.28 3.11
C LEU A 127 -3.90 -12.47 2.66
N ILE A 128 -3.48 -11.46 3.44
CA ILE A 128 -2.27 -10.69 3.09
C ILE A 128 -1.00 -11.54 3.25
N LYS A 129 -0.12 -11.50 2.24
CA LYS A 129 1.29 -11.90 2.35
C LYS A 129 2.07 -10.86 3.14
N SER A 130 2.27 -11.14 4.42
CA SER A 130 2.79 -10.15 5.37
C SER A 130 4.14 -9.54 4.97
N HIS A 131 5.06 -10.30 4.34
CA HIS A 131 6.39 -9.79 4.01
C HIS A 131 6.37 -8.55 3.09
N ASP A 132 5.56 -8.57 2.02
CA ASP A 132 5.53 -7.49 1.03
C ASP A 132 4.84 -6.24 1.61
N VAL A 133 3.79 -6.45 2.40
CA VAL A 133 3.08 -5.38 3.10
C VAL A 133 3.90 -4.81 4.27
N ASP A 134 4.67 -5.64 4.97
CA ASP A 134 5.57 -5.20 6.03
C ASP A 134 6.61 -4.22 5.49
N ARG A 135 7.23 -4.51 4.34
CA ARG A 135 8.19 -3.60 3.68
C ARG A 135 7.53 -2.28 3.28
N LEU A 136 6.31 -2.35 2.75
CA LEU A 136 5.53 -1.17 2.39
C LEU A 136 5.23 -0.31 3.63
N TYR A 137 4.67 -0.89 4.69
CA TYR A 137 4.31 -0.16 5.89
C TYR A 137 5.52 0.30 6.71
N GLU A 138 6.65 -0.40 6.63
CA GLU A 138 7.93 0.06 7.17
C GLU A 138 8.39 1.35 6.47
N SER A 139 8.36 1.36 5.12
CA SER A 139 8.74 2.54 4.33
C SER A 139 7.85 3.76 4.62
N MET A 140 6.56 3.54 4.86
CA MET A 140 5.62 4.58 5.26
C MET A 140 5.92 5.13 6.66
N GLY A 141 6.20 4.25 7.63
CA GLY A 141 6.56 4.65 8.99
C GLY A 141 7.84 5.47 9.03
N LEU A 142 8.85 5.07 8.24
CA LEU A 142 10.08 5.84 8.04
C LEU A 142 9.80 7.21 7.41
N ALA A 143 8.94 7.27 6.39
CA ALA A 143 8.54 8.53 5.76
C ALA A 143 7.88 9.48 6.77
N VAL A 144 6.92 9.00 7.56
CA VAL A 144 6.24 9.79 8.60
C VAL A 144 7.22 10.36 9.63
N ARG A 145 8.25 9.61 10.00
CA ARG A 145 9.26 10.07 10.98
C ARG A 145 10.24 11.08 10.40
N ARG A 146 10.61 10.94 9.12
CA ARG A 146 11.63 11.77 8.48
C ARG A 146 11.05 12.97 7.70
N MET A 147 9.79 12.91 7.28
CA MET A 147 9.05 14.00 6.62
C MET A 147 8.22 14.78 7.65
N LEU A 148 8.85 15.76 8.31
CA LEU A 148 8.25 16.43 9.47
C LEU A 148 6.96 17.21 9.17
N ARG A 149 6.78 17.69 7.92
CA ARG A 149 5.57 18.40 7.50
C ARG A 149 4.41 17.47 7.15
N LEU A 150 4.67 16.16 7.00
CA LEU A 150 3.65 15.17 6.67
C LEU A 150 2.66 15.06 7.83
N ARG A 151 1.49 15.68 7.65
CA ARG A 151 0.39 15.71 8.62
C ARG A 151 -0.67 14.65 8.35
N LYS A 152 -0.72 14.11 7.13
CA LYS A 152 -1.65 13.04 6.76
C LYS A 152 -0.98 12.08 5.79
N LEU A 153 -0.96 10.80 6.14
CA LEU A 153 -0.68 9.71 5.21
C LEU A 153 -1.89 8.77 5.23
N ARG A 154 -2.45 8.47 4.06
CA ARG A 154 -3.51 7.48 3.90
C ARG A 154 -3.15 6.54 2.76
N PHE A 155 -3.25 5.25 3.03
CA PHE A 155 -3.06 4.19 2.07
C PHE A 155 -4.25 3.24 2.15
N SER A 156 -4.85 2.87 1.02
CA SER A 156 -5.79 1.75 0.94
C SER A 156 -5.49 0.85 -0.25
N PHE A 157 -5.69 -0.44 -0.06
CA PHE A 157 -5.77 -1.36 -1.17
C PHE A 157 -7.17 -1.33 -1.77
N ARG A 158 -7.29 -1.57 -3.07
CA ARG A 158 -8.58 -1.91 -3.68
C ARG A 158 -8.98 -3.27 -3.15
N GLY A 159 -10.21 -3.40 -2.65
CA GLY A 159 -10.72 -4.70 -2.22
C GLY A 159 -12.16 -4.94 -2.63
N GLU A 160 -12.79 -5.86 -1.91
CA GLU A 160 -13.86 -6.70 -2.47
C GLU A 160 -15.27 -6.29 -2.07
N ILE A 161 -15.47 -5.11 -1.48
CA ILE A 161 -16.76 -4.74 -0.84
C ILE A 161 -17.63 -3.92 -1.79
N GLY A 162 -17.67 -4.36 -3.05
CA GLY A 162 -18.48 -3.75 -4.11
C GLY A 162 -18.19 -2.27 -4.35
N GLU A 163 -19.21 -1.50 -4.76
CA GLU A 163 -19.10 -0.09 -5.17
C GLU A 163 -18.53 0.86 -4.10
N ARG A 164 -18.45 0.43 -2.83
CA ARG A 164 -17.95 1.26 -1.71
C ARG A 164 -16.44 1.18 -1.50
N GLY A 165 -15.73 0.31 -2.23
CA GLY A 165 -14.30 0.06 -2.03
C GLY A 165 -14.01 -0.71 -0.75
N SER A 166 -12.73 -1.01 -0.48
CA SER A 166 -12.33 -1.79 0.70
C SER A 166 -12.18 -0.95 1.95
N HIS A 167 -12.35 -1.59 3.11
CA HIS A 167 -11.91 -1.01 4.39
C HIS A 167 -10.50 -1.48 4.77
N GLU A 168 -9.72 -2.04 3.84
CA GLU A 168 -8.29 -2.28 4.01
C GLU A 168 -7.52 -0.97 3.85
N TYR A 169 -7.20 -0.33 4.97
CA TYR A 169 -6.48 0.93 4.95
C TYR A 169 -5.56 1.12 6.15
N LEU A 170 -4.53 1.93 5.93
CA LEU A 170 -3.68 2.52 6.96
C LEU A 170 -3.80 4.04 6.89
N GLU A 171 -4.02 4.68 8.03
CA GLU A 171 -4.11 6.13 8.14
C GLU A 171 -3.26 6.65 9.31
N PHE A 172 -2.40 7.60 8.99
CA PHE A 172 -1.64 8.39 9.95
C PHE A 172 -2.09 9.85 9.88
N ARG A 173 -2.22 10.48 11.05
CA ARG A 173 -2.45 11.92 11.18
C ARG A 173 -1.51 12.50 12.22
N ARG A 174 -1.01 13.72 11.97
CA ARG A 174 -0.24 14.54 12.91
C ARG A 174 -0.80 15.95 12.93
N ASP A 175 -1.05 16.46 14.12
CA ASP A 175 -1.31 17.87 14.32
C ASP A 175 0.04 18.62 14.35
N LEU A 176 0.24 19.55 13.42
CA LEU A 176 1.53 20.26 13.29
C LEU A 176 1.76 21.31 14.39
N THR A 177 0.70 21.70 15.11
CA THR A 177 0.78 22.70 16.19
C THR A 177 1.17 22.05 17.51
N THR A 178 0.58 20.90 17.80
CA THR A 178 0.76 20.17 19.08
C THR A 178 1.75 19.03 18.97
N GLY A 179 2.10 18.59 17.76
CA GLY A 179 2.94 17.41 17.50
C GLY A 179 2.21 16.08 17.68
N LYS A 180 1.02 16.08 18.30
CA LYS A 180 0.24 14.86 18.58
C LYS A 180 -0.08 14.12 17.29
N ALA A 181 0.11 12.81 17.31
CA ALA A 181 -0.16 11.98 16.15
C ALA A 181 -1.05 10.78 16.49
N ALA A 182 -1.64 10.18 15.47
CA ALA A 182 -2.47 9.01 15.57
C ALA A 182 -2.18 8.08 14.39
N LEU A 183 -2.14 6.78 14.67
CA LEU A 183 -2.09 5.73 13.66
C LEU A 183 -3.34 4.88 13.78
N LYS A 184 -3.97 4.58 12.65
CA LYS A 184 -5.11 3.67 12.54
C LYS A 184 -4.89 2.73 11.38
N ILE A 185 -5.29 1.48 11.56
CA ILE A 185 -5.39 0.49 10.51
C ILE A 185 -6.79 -0.13 10.56
N SER A 186 -7.24 -0.61 9.42
CA SER A 186 -8.39 -1.49 9.29
C SER A 186 -8.00 -2.54 8.28
N THR A 187 -8.21 -3.81 8.62
CA THR A 187 -7.90 -4.91 7.70
C THR A 187 -9.08 -5.86 7.58
N GLU A 188 -9.31 -6.31 6.36
CA GLU A 188 -10.29 -7.34 6.01
C GLU A 188 -9.59 -8.64 5.61
N TRP A 189 -8.28 -8.57 5.39
CA TRP A 189 -7.43 -9.68 4.95
C TRP A 189 -6.49 -10.19 6.04
N GLU A 190 -6.92 -10.01 7.29
CA GLU A 190 -6.30 -10.54 8.51
C GLU A 190 -4.82 -10.16 8.71
N TYR A 191 -4.38 -9.03 8.15
CA TYR A 191 -2.99 -8.63 8.26
C TYR A 191 -2.58 -8.28 9.68
N ARG A 192 -1.49 -8.87 10.15
CA ARG A 192 -0.90 -8.59 11.46
C ARG A 192 0.46 -7.92 11.27
N MET A 193 0.58 -6.67 11.71
CA MET A 193 1.85 -5.94 11.67
C MET A 193 2.94 -6.66 12.49
N ALA A 194 4.06 -6.92 11.84
CA ALA A 194 5.25 -7.44 12.49
C ALA A 194 5.84 -6.43 13.50
N GLU A 195 6.57 -6.92 14.51
CA GLU A 195 7.22 -6.09 15.55
C GLU A 195 8.15 -5.02 14.96
N LYS A 196 8.83 -5.35 13.86
CA LYS A 196 9.73 -4.42 13.15
C LYS A 196 8.95 -3.24 12.57
N VAL A 197 7.78 -3.50 11.97
CA VAL A 197 6.89 -2.47 11.42
C VAL A 197 6.40 -1.59 12.56
N LEU A 198 5.84 -2.17 13.62
CA LEU A 198 5.37 -1.44 14.81
C LEU A 198 6.47 -0.52 15.38
N SER A 199 7.68 -1.05 15.55
CA SER A 199 8.84 -0.30 16.04
C SER A 199 9.21 0.88 15.14
N THR A 200 9.05 0.71 13.83
CA THR A 200 9.32 1.77 12.83
C THR A 200 8.33 2.92 12.98
N TRP A 201 7.07 2.63 13.27
CA TRP A 201 6.02 3.60 13.60
C TRP A 201 6.16 4.20 15.01
N GLY A 202 7.17 3.79 15.79
CA GLY A 202 7.40 4.28 17.15
C GLY A 202 6.58 3.53 18.21
N LEU A 203 5.88 2.46 17.84
CA LEU A 203 5.08 1.66 18.75
C LEU A 203 5.96 0.63 19.46
N LYS A 204 6.02 0.72 20.80
CA LYS A 204 6.73 -0.20 21.68
C LYS A 204 5.95 -0.42 22.97
N GLY A 205 6.14 -1.58 23.61
CA GLY A 205 5.53 -1.91 24.89
C GLY A 205 4.00 -1.76 24.86
N GLU A 206 3.45 -1.03 25.83
CA GLU A 206 1.99 -0.85 25.98
C GLU A 206 1.32 -0.23 24.75
N LYS A 207 1.97 0.70 24.04
CA LYS A 207 1.40 1.31 22.83
C LYS A 207 1.26 0.31 21.69
N ALA A 208 2.21 -0.62 21.56
CA ALA A 208 2.13 -1.70 20.58
C ALA A 208 1.01 -2.70 20.93
N LYS A 209 0.83 -2.98 22.22
CA LYS A 209 -0.28 -3.81 22.71
C LYS A 209 -1.64 -3.15 22.47
N GLU A 210 -1.80 -1.87 22.84
CA GLU A 210 -3.00 -1.09 22.57
C GLU A 210 -3.36 -1.10 21.09
N PHE A 211 -2.36 -0.86 20.23
CA PHE A 211 -2.58 -0.86 18.78
C PHE A 211 -3.07 -2.20 18.25
N ARG A 212 -2.56 -3.33 18.76
CA ARG A 212 -3.02 -4.67 18.35
C ARG A 212 -4.45 -4.97 18.77
N GLU A 213 -4.90 -4.43 19.89
CA GLU A 213 -6.26 -4.64 20.39
C GLU A 213 -7.26 -3.71 19.69
N ARG A 214 -6.90 -2.44 19.50
CA ARG A 214 -7.81 -1.39 19.02
C ARG A 214 -7.66 -1.03 17.56
N TRP A 215 -6.61 -1.52 16.90
CA TRP A 215 -6.23 -1.17 15.53
C TRP A 215 -6.04 0.35 15.34
N SER A 216 -5.84 1.05 16.45
CA SER A 216 -5.68 2.50 16.52
C SER A 216 -4.95 2.89 17.80
N VAL A 217 -4.12 3.93 17.73
CA VAL A 217 -3.31 4.39 18.86
C VAL A 217 -2.91 5.85 18.68
N LEU A 218 -2.80 6.59 19.78
CA LEU A 218 -2.16 7.91 19.79
C LEU A 218 -0.64 7.77 19.96
N LEU A 219 0.10 8.46 19.12
CA LEU A 219 1.55 8.56 19.13
C LEU A 219 1.95 9.83 19.89
N ASP A 220 2.89 9.67 20.82
CA ASP A 220 3.43 10.76 21.64
C ASP A 220 4.65 11.43 20.97
#